data_AF-A0A9P8DWC3-F1
#
_entry.id   AF-A0A9P8DWC3-F1
#
_cell.length_a   1.000
_cell.length_b   1.000
_cell.length_c   1.000
_cell.angle_alpha   90.00
_cell.angle_beta   90.00
_cell.angle_gamma   90.00
#
_symmetry.space_group_name_H-M   'P 1'
#
loop_
_entity.id
_entity.type
_entity.pdbx_description
1 polymer ?
#
loop_
_entity_poly.entity_id
_entity_poly.type
_entity_poly.pdbx_seq_one_letter_code
_entity_poly.pdbx_strand_id
1 'polypeptide(L)'
;MLADVDRIADKACELSEDAESEAAWNCFVHGPLCMLAESSSRYGQFVTIKNIVHATINPGLLNPASQDSQPIRSKMVDFAIVLRPDDRLTSALPLTGRYIDGGVQSFNHTRYGPLTNKPIVVSIETKPEGESLREAEVQLAVWAAAHFARLRDLLDGSKAETTDLPWLPLLIAQGPQWYFLFASRSAAGTT
;
A
#
# COMPACT_ATOMS: atom_id res chain seq x y z
N MET A 1 18.98 5.18 17.57
CA MET A 1 17.57 5.62 17.48
C MET A 1 17.47 7.14 17.40
N LEU A 2 17.71 7.92 18.48
CA LEU A 2 17.64 9.40 18.40
C LEU A 2 18.60 9.99 17.35
N ALA A 3 19.89 9.64 17.42
CA ALA A 3 20.87 10.07 16.42
C ALA A 3 20.57 9.60 14.97
N ASP A 4 19.75 8.57 14.80
CA ASP A 4 19.32 8.12 13.48
C ASP A 4 18.16 8.94 12.94
N VAL A 5 17.23 9.32 13.82
CA VAL A 5 16.15 10.25 13.50
C VAL A 5 16.73 11.62 13.15
N ASP A 6 17.68 12.14 13.94
CA ASP A 6 18.30 13.44 13.69
C ASP A 6 18.96 13.49 12.31
N ARG A 7 19.70 12.45 11.94
CA ARG A 7 20.33 12.34 10.62
C ARG A 7 19.31 12.31 9.47
N ILE A 8 18.19 11.63 9.66
CA ILE A 8 17.11 11.58 8.65
C ILE A 8 16.44 12.96 8.54
N ALA A 9 16.26 13.66 9.66
CA ALA A 9 15.71 15.01 9.69
C ALA A 9 16.62 16.02 8.98
N ASP A 10 17.94 15.99 9.25
CA ASP A 10 18.92 16.85 8.57
C ASP A 10 18.88 16.61 7.05
N LYS A 11 18.81 15.34 6.63
CA LYS A 11 18.71 14.99 5.22
C LYS A 11 17.38 15.43 4.60
N ALA A 12 16.28 15.42 5.34
CA ALA A 12 15.00 15.94 4.87
C ALA A 12 15.06 17.46 4.64
N CYS A 13 15.75 18.22 5.49
CA CYS A 13 15.96 19.66 5.28
C CYS A 13 16.77 19.93 4.00
N GLU A 14 17.86 19.21 3.79
CA GLU A 14 18.69 19.34 2.58
C GLU A 14 17.87 19.07 1.30
N LEU A 15 17.12 17.97 1.25
CA LEU A 15 16.28 17.62 0.10
C LEU A 15 15.14 18.62 -0.14
N SER A 16 14.64 19.26 0.92
CA SER A 16 13.64 20.32 0.82
C SER A 16 14.22 21.57 0.15
N GLU A 17 15.41 22.00 0.58
CA GLU A 17 16.10 23.17 0.03
C GLU A 17 16.40 23.01 -1.46
N ASP A 18 16.78 21.80 -1.88
CA ASP A 18 17.15 21.49 -3.26
C ASP A 18 15.95 21.10 -4.16
N ALA A 19 14.72 21.09 -3.62
CA ALA A 19 13.50 20.65 -4.32
C ALA A 19 13.66 19.28 -4.99
N GLU A 20 14.21 18.33 -4.25
CA GLU A 20 14.63 17.03 -4.76
C GLU A 20 13.46 16.12 -5.17
N SER A 21 13.78 15.16 -6.04
CA SER A 21 12.79 14.24 -6.63
C SER A 21 12.15 13.27 -5.62
N GLU A 22 10.96 12.74 -5.91
CA GLU A 22 10.30 11.66 -5.14
C GLU A 22 11.25 10.47 -4.89
N ALA A 23 12.08 10.12 -5.87
CA ALA A 23 13.04 9.04 -5.77
C ALA A 23 14.15 9.33 -4.74
N ALA A 24 14.63 10.57 -4.67
CA ALA A 24 15.61 11.00 -3.68
C ALA A 24 15.00 10.96 -2.27
N TRP A 25 13.80 11.51 -2.09
CA TRP A 25 13.05 11.43 -0.83
C TRP A 25 12.85 9.97 -0.37
N ASN A 26 12.46 9.08 -1.29
CA ASN A 26 12.28 7.67 -0.98
C ASN A 26 13.57 6.95 -0.60
N CYS A 27 14.69 7.30 -1.26
CA CYS A 27 15.99 6.69 -1.01
C CYS A 27 16.60 7.15 0.32
N PHE A 28 16.51 8.45 0.62
CA PHE A 28 17.30 9.07 1.68
C PHE A 28 16.51 9.45 2.93
N VAL A 29 15.17 9.51 2.86
CA VAL A 29 14.30 9.87 3.99
C VAL A 29 13.29 8.78 4.28
N HIS A 30 12.33 8.54 3.37
CA HIS A 30 11.20 7.64 3.66
C HIS A 30 11.63 6.18 3.83
N GLY A 31 12.50 5.67 2.97
CA GLY A 31 13.06 4.32 3.08
C GLY A 31 13.84 4.10 4.38
N PRO A 32 14.83 4.96 4.71
CA PRO A 32 15.53 4.92 5.99
C PRO A 32 14.60 5.02 7.20
N LEU A 33 13.59 5.90 7.17
CA LEU A 33 12.61 6.01 8.23
C LEU A 33 11.77 4.74 8.37
N CYS A 34 11.38 4.11 7.26
CA CYS A 34 10.70 2.81 7.27
C CYS A 34 11.57 1.72 7.91
N MET A 35 12.85 1.64 7.58
CA MET A 35 13.78 0.67 8.19
C MET A 35 13.94 0.92 9.70
N LEU A 36 14.04 2.18 10.11
CA LEU A 36 14.11 2.55 11.52
C LEU A 36 12.81 2.21 12.26
N ALA A 37 11.65 2.48 11.66
CA ALA A 37 10.34 2.13 12.21
C ALA A 37 10.17 0.61 12.33
N GLU A 38 10.61 -0.17 11.34
CA GLU A 38 10.55 -1.64 11.40
C GLU A 38 11.44 -2.20 12.51
N SER A 39 12.69 -1.74 12.60
CA SER A 39 13.67 -2.24 13.59
C SER A 39 13.33 -1.87 15.04
N SER A 40 12.63 -0.76 15.25
CA SER A 40 12.19 -0.30 16.57
C SER A 40 10.78 -0.76 16.96
N SER A 41 10.03 -1.37 16.03
CA SER A 41 8.65 -1.75 16.26
C SER A 41 8.52 -2.93 17.21
N ARG A 42 7.64 -2.80 18.22
CA ARG A 42 7.20 -3.93 19.07
C ARG A 42 6.50 -5.04 18.29
N TYR A 43 6.04 -4.75 17.07
CA TYR A 43 5.43 -5.71 16.15
C TYR A 43 6.41 -6.19 15.07
N GLY A 44 7.71 -5.90 15.21
CA GLY A 44 8.76 -6.23 14.24
C GLY A 44 8.96 -7.72 13.97
N GLN A 45 8.31 -8.62 14.71
CA GLN A 45 8.22 -10.05 14.37
C GLN A 45 7.02 -10.40 13.47
N PHE A 46 5.96 -9.57 13.48
CA PHE A 46 4.71 -9.82 12.75
C PHE A 46 4.58 -9.00 11.46
N VAL A 47 5.15 -7.79 11.42
CA VAL A 47 5.05 -6.88 10.26
C VAL A 47 6.39 -6.40 9.74
N THR A 48 6.53 -6.32 8.43
CA THR A 48 7.69 -5.77 7.72
C THR A 48 7.23 -4.69 6.76
N ILE A 49 8.10 -3.74 6.43
CA ILE A 49 7.81 -2.71 5.44
C ILE A 49 8.46 -3.11 4.11
N LYS A 50 7.72 -2.94 3.02
CA LYS A 50 8.18 -3.25 1.66
C LYS A 50 8.10 -2.01 0.79
N ASN A 51 9.17 -1.76 0.04
CA ASN A 51 9.09 -0.94 -1.17
C ASN A 51 8.36 -1.77 -2.24
N ILE A 52 7.29 -1.19 -2.78
CA ILE A 52 6.37 -1.85 -3.70
C ILE A 52 6.11 -1.00 -4.95
N VAL A 53 7.05 -0.13 -5.33
CA VAL A 53 6.94 0.78 -6.48
C VAL A 53 6.68 0.08 -7.83
N HIS A 54 6.90 -1.23 -7.91
CA HIS A 54 6.62 -2.06 -9.08
C HIS A 54 5.31 -2.86 -8.98
N ALA A 55 4.59 -2.74 -7.88
CA ALA A 55 3.31 -3.42 -7.70
C ALA A 55 2.21 -2.69 -8.47
N THR A 56 1.45 -3.47 -9.23
CA THR A 56 0.35 -2.98 -10.06
C THR A 56 -0.94 -3.66 -9.64
N ILE A 57 -2.08 -2.99 -9.82
CA ILE A 57 -3.38 -3.61 -9.56
C ILE A 57 -3.61 -4.72 -10.61
N ASN A 58 -4.11 -5.87 -10.16
CA ASN A 58 -4.54 -6.92 -11.08
C ASN A 58 -5.69 -6.38 -11.96
N PRO A 59 -5.61 -6.44 -13.30
CA PRO A 59 -6.60 -5.80 -14.18
C PRO A 59 -8.06 -6.21 -13.92
N GLY A 60 -8.30 -7.46 -13.51
CA GLY A 60 -9.64 -7.95 -13.18
C GLY A 60 -10.27 -7.32 -11.92
N LEU A 61 -9.53 -6.52 -11.17
CA LEU A 61 -10.01 -5.81 -9.97
C LEU A 61 -10.17 -4.29 -10.20
N LEU A 62 -9.84 -3.81 -11.40
CA LEU A 62 -10.08 -2.42 -11.77
C LEU A 62 -11.58 -2.21 -12.02
N ASN A 63 -12.12 -1.10 -11.54
CA ASN A 63 -13.50 -0.73 -11.79
C ASN A 63 -13.65 -0.39 -13.30
N PRO A 64 -14.67 -0.88 -14.03
CA PRO A 64 -14.88 -0.53 -15.44
C PRO A 64 -14.85 0.98 -15.71
N ALA A 65 -15.39 1.80 -14.81
CA ALA A 65 -15.35 3.27 -14.93
C ALA A 65 -13.93 3.86 -14.90
N SER A 66 -12.96 3.15 -14.31
CA SER A 66 -11.54 3.53 -14.29
C SER A 66 -10.76 3.06 -15.52
N GLN A 67 -11.35 2.20 -16.37
CA GLN A 67 -10.71 1.74 -17.61
C GLN A 67 -10.88 2.72 -18.78
N ASP A 68 -11.95 3.54 -18.77
CA ASP A 68 -12.22 4.52 -19.83
C ASP A 68 -11.45 5.84 -19.66
N SER A 69 -10.85 6.09 -18.49
CA SER A 69 -10.19 7.35 -18.16
C SER A 69 -8.67 7.18 -18.08
N GLN A 70 -7.97 7.32 -19.21
CA GLN A 70 -6.49 7.26 -19.36
C GLN A 70 -5.88 5.92 -18.88
N PRO A 71 -4.72 5.49 -19.42
CA PRO A 71 -4.03 4.33 -18.87
C PRO A 71 -3.68 4.64 -17.41
N ILE A 72 -4.36 3.97 -16.47
CA ILE A 72 -4.04 4.00 -15.05
C ILE A 72 -2.53 3.77 -14.96
N ARG A 73 -1.81 4.79 -14.47
CA ARG A 73 -0.35 4.75 -14.36
C ARG A 73 0.04 3.42 -13.72
N SER A 74 0.98 2.73 -14.35
CA SER A 74 1.35 1.35 -14.02
C SER A 74 1.84 1.17 -12.58
N LYS A 75 2.19 2.24 -11.86
CA LYS A 75 2.56 2.27 -10.44
C LYS A 75 1.47 3.00 -9.65
N MET A 76 1.07 2.43 -8.52
CA MET A 76 -0.05 2.95 -7.71
C MET A 76 0.33 3.40 -6.30
N VAL A 77 1.31 2.76 -5.65
CA VAL A 77 1.78 3.10 -4.31
C VAL A 77 3.27 2.77 -4.14
N ASP A 78 3.95 3.45 -3.21
CA ASP A 78 5.40 3.34 -3.01
C ASP A 78 5.82 2.28 -2.00
N PHE A 79 5.20 2.28 -0.82
CA PHE A 79 5.52 1.36 0.26
C PHE A 79 4.26 0.70 0.83
N ALA A 80 4.45 -0.42 1.53
CA ALA A 80 3.40 -1.04 2.31
C ALA A 80 3.97 -1.65 3.59
N ILE A 81 3.21 -1.52 4.68
CA ILE A 81 3.37 -2.40 5.83
C ILE A 81 2.61 -3.68 5.50
N VAL A 82 3.27 -4.82 5.64
CA VAL A 82 2.73 -6.14 5.31
C VAL A 82 2.93 -7.12 6.46
N LEU A 83 2.03 -8.09 6.57
CA LEU A 83 2.22 -9.22 7.48
C LEU A 83 3.39 -10.09 7.01
N ARG A 84 4.22 -10.55 7.94
CA ARG A 84 5.16 -11.64 7.66
C ARG A 84 4.38 -12.95 7.51
N PRO A 85 4.77 -13.83 6.57
CA PRO A 85 4.15 -15.13 6.44
C PRO A 85 4.37 -15.96 7.71
N ASP A 86 3.32 -16.61 8.19
CA ASP A 86 3.35 -17.62 9.24
C ASP A 86 2.66 -18.91 8.73
N ASP A 87 2.54 -19.92 9.59
CA ASP A 87 1.91 -21.20 9.22
C ASP A 87 0.44 -21.04 8.82
N ARG A 88 -0.27 -20.08 9.42
CA ARG A 88 -1.68 -19.80 9.11
C ARG A 88 -1.82 -19.20 7.72
N LEU A 89 -1.03 -18.18 7.40
CA LEU A 89 -1.01 -17.57 6.08
C LEU A 89 -0.52 -18.55 5.02
N THR A 90 0.48 -19.37 5.34
CA THR A 90 0.96 -20.41 4.42
C THR A 90 -0.14 -21.41 4.09
N SER A 91 -0.90 -21.86 5.09
CA SER A 91 -2.02 -22.79 4.91
C SER A 91 -3.23 -22.14 4.23
N ALA A 92 -3.41 -20.84 4.38
CA ALA A 92 -4.54 -20.10 3.79
C ALA A 92 -4.27 -19.66 2.34
N LEU A 93 -3.01 -19.51 1.91
CA LEU A 93 -2.68 -19.04 0.56
C LEU A 93 -3.33 -19.88 -0.56
N PRO A 94 -3.40 -21.23 -0.47
CA PRO A 94 -4.11 -22.02 -1.46
C PRO A 94 -5.60 -21.67 -1.61
N LEU A 95 -6.23 -21.19 -0.52
CA LEU A 95 -7.64 -20.86 -0.46
C LEU A 95 -7.98 -19.52 -1.12
N THR A 96 -6.98 -18.70 -1.46
CA THR A 96 -7.22 -17.40 -2.11
C THR A 96 -7.75 -17.51 -3.54
N GLY A 97 -7.77 -18.73 -4.09
CA GLY A 97 -7.94 -18.96 -5.52
C GLY A 97 -6.77 -18.41 -6.33
N ARG A 98 -6.80 -18.66 -7.64
CA ARG A 98 -5.82 -18.13 -8.60
C ARG A 98 -6.46 -17.01 -9.39
N TYR A 99 -5.70 -15.96 -9.67
CA TYR A 99 -6.10 -15.01 -10.69
C TYR A 99 -6.19 -15.71 -12.04
N ILE A 100 -7.29 -15.46 -12.77
CA ILE A 100 -7.55 -16.04 -14.10
C ILE A 100 -6.41 -15.63 -15.05
N ASP A 101 -6.06 -14.35 -15.04
CA ASP A 101 -4.91 -13.85 -15.76
C ASP A 101 -3.63 -14.09 -14.94
N GLY A 102 -2.79 -15.01 -15.40
CA GLY A 102 -1.47 -15.32 -14.82
C GLY A 102 -1.42 -16.46 -13.78
N GLY A 103 -2.55 -17.00 -13.33
CA GLY A 103 -2.59 -18.21 -12.49
C GLY A 103 -1.97 -18.07 -11.09
N VAL A 104 -1.73 -16.83 -10.64
CA VAL A 104 -1.04 -16.52 -9.37
C VAL A 104 -2.02 -16.55 -8.20
N GLN A 105 -1.61 -17.18 -7.10
CA GLN A 105 -2.30 -17.07 -5.79
C GLN A 105 -1.74 -15.87 -5.05
N SER A 106 -2.62 -15.05 -4.47
CA SER A 106 -2.22 -13.83 -3.77
C SER A 106 -3.27 -13.42 -2.76
N PHE A 107 -2.85 -13.02 -1.56
CA PHE A 107 -3.75 -12.35 -0.62
C PHE A 107 -4.13 -10.94 -1.09
N ASN A 108 -3.28 -10.33 -1.91
CA ASN A 108 -3.38 -8.92 -2.28
C ASN A 108 -4.00 -8.77 -3.66
N HIS A 109 -4.53 -7.57 -3.92
CA HIS A 109 -5.08 -7.15 -5.20
C HIS A 109 -4.02 -6.91 -6.30
N THR A 110 -2.78 -7.35 -6.06
CA THR A 110 -1.65 -7.30 -6.98
C THR A 110 -1.05 -8.69 -7.17
N ARG A 111 -0.45 -8.92 -8.34
CA ARG A 111 0.30 -10.13 -8.69
C ARG A 111 1.79 -10.00 -8.41
N TYR A 112 2.24 -8.90 -7.81
CA TYR A 112 3.65 -8.67 -7.53
C TYR A 112 4.20 -9.75 -6.59
N GLY A 113 5.08 -10.61 -7.14
CA GLY A 113 5.56 -11.84 -6.50
C GLY A 113 6.00 -11.67 -5.03
N PRO A 114 6.79 -10.64 -4.68
CA PRO A 114 7.23 -10.41 -3.29
C PRO A 114 6.09 -10.22 -2.27
N LEU A 115 4.89 -9.86 -2.73
CA LEU A 115 3.71 -9.59 -1.89
C LEU A 115 2.67 -10.70 -1.90
N THR A 116 2.74 -11.70 -2.78
CA THR A 116 1.65 -12.67 -2.93
C THR A 116 1.28 -13.38 -1.64
N ASN A 117 2.28 -13.73 -0.82
CA ASN A 117 2.11 -14.36 0.49
C ASN A 117 2.20 -13.41 1.69
N LYS A 118 2.21 -12.09 1.47
CA LYS A 118 2.34 -11.06 2.52
C LYS A 118 1.17 -10.08 2.43
N PRO A 119 0.06 -10.33 3.13
CA PRO A 119 -1.08 -9.43 3.14
C PRO A 119 -0.67 -7.99 3.47
N ILE A 120 -1.10 -7.04 2.64
CA ILE A 120 -0.91 -5.61 2.88
C ILE A 120 -1.84 -5.19 4.01
N VAL A 121 -1.30 -4.50 5.00
CA VAL A 121 -2.08 -3.96 6.14
C VAL A 121 -2.16 -2.44 6.12
N VAL A 122 -1.12 -1.75 5.68
CA VAL A 122 -1.10 -0.29 5.48
C VAL A 122 -0.46 0.01 4.14
N SER A 123 -1.10 0.83 3.32
CA SER A 123 -0.51 1.31 2.06
C SER A 123 0.03 2.72 2.25
N ILE A 124 1.20 3.00 1.68
CA ILE A 124 1.92 4.27 1.86
C ILE A 124 2.22 4.84 0.48
N GLU A 125 1.70 6.02 0.19
CA GLU A 125 2.06 6.81 -0.97
C GLU A 125 3.02 7.93 -0.57
N THR A 126 3.99 8.21 -1.42
CA THR A 126 4.96 9.29 -1.16
C THR A 126 4.86 10.37 -2.22
N LYS A 127 5.15 11.60 -1.81
CA LYS A 127 5.29 12.75 -2.70
C LYS A 127 6.49 13.58 -2.22
N PRO A 128 7.23 14.24 -3.13
CA PRO A 128 8.15 15.27 -2.71
C PRO A 128 7.38 16.44 -2.10
N GLU A 129 8.10 17.30 -1.39
CA GLU A 129 7.49 18.48 -0.77
C GLU A 129 6.88 19.43 -1.80
N GLY A 130 5.75 20.05 -1.47
CA GLY A 130 5.06 21.03 -2.33
C GLY A 130 4.16 20.43 -3.43
N GLU A 131 4.20 19.12 -3.64
CA GLU A 131 3.29 18.44 -4.59
C GLU A 131 1.82 18.40 -4.14
N SER A 132 0.93 18.03 -5.06
CA SER A 132 -0.50 17.94 -4.75
C SER A 132 -0.83 16.71 -3.89
N LEU A 133 -1.22 16.94 -2.63
CA LEU A 133 -1.81 15.92 -1.75
C LEU A 133 -3.02 15.22 -2.40
N ARG A 134 -3.79 15.96 -3.22
CA ARG A 134 -4.97 15.43 -3.88
C ARG A 134 -4.65 14.29 -4.85
N GLU A 135 -3.51 14.35 -5.52
CA GLU A 135 -3.10 13.27 -6.43
C GLU A 135 -2.74 12.00 -5.64
N ALA A 136 -2.06 12.14 -4.50
CA ALA A 136 -1.74 11.02 -3.61
C ALA A 136 -3.02 10.39 -3.04
N GLU A 137 -4.01 11.20 -2.63
CA GLU A 137 -5.32 10.71 -2.19
C GLU A 137 -6.03 9.90 -3.28
N VAL A 138 -6.04 10.40 -4.53
CA VAL A 138 -6.69 9.70 -5.65
C VAL A 138 -6.01 8.37 -5.95
N GLN A 139 -4.66 8.33 -5.97
CA GLN A 139 -3.92 7.09 -6.18
C GLN A 139 -4.20 6.07 -5.07
N LEU A 140 -4.17 6.49 -3.81
CA LEU A 140 -4.50 5.63 -2.67
C LEU A 140 -5.96 5.18 -2.68
N ALA A 141 -6.90 6.01 -3.11
CA ALA A 141 -8.31 5.64 -3.22
C ALA A 141 -8.52 4.52 -4.24
N VAL A 142 -7.89 4.62 -5.42
CA VAL A 142 -7.95 3.56 -6.46
C VAL A 142 -7.30 2.26 -5.95
N TRP A 143 -6.14 2.36 -5.28
CA TRP A 143 -5.48 1.20 -4.67
C TRP A 143 -6.33 0.55 -3.57
N ALA A 144 -6.92 1.35 -2.68
CA ALA A 144 -7.80 0.88 -1.61
C ALA A 144 -9.09 0.24 -2.15
N ALA A 145 -9.67 0.79 -3.22
CA ALA A 145 -10.85 0.22 -3.87
C ALA A 145 -10.55 -1.18 -4.43
N ALA A 146 -9.40 -1.36 -5.10
CA ALA A 146 -8.96 -2.67 -5.56
C ALA A 146 -8.66 -3.62 -4.40
N HIS A 147 -8.12 -3.11 -3.28
CA HIS A 147 -7.91 -3.89 -2.07
C HIS A 147 -9.23 -4.39 -1.49
N PHE A 148 -10.25 -3.53 -1.37
CA PHE A 148 -11.59 -3.93 -0.94
C PHE A 148 -12.22 -4.97 -1.88
N ALA A 149 -12.07 -4.80 -3.20
CA ALA A 149 -12.54 -5.79 -4.17
C ALA A 149 -11.88 -7.16 -3.93
N ARG A 150 -10.56 -7.19 -3.68
CA ARG A 150 -9.88 -8.44 -3.34
C ARG A 150 -10.34 -9.03 -2.01
N LEU A 151 -10.48 -8.23 -0.97
CA LEU A 151 -10.97 -8.71 0.32
C LEU A 151 -12.35 -9.35 0.17
N ARG A 152 -13.24 -8.76 -0.64
CA ARG A 152 -14.53 -9.35 -0.97
C ARG A 152 -14.40 -10.69 -1.70
N ASP A 153 -13.51 -10.79 -2.69
CA ASP A 153 -13.28 -12.05 -3.41
C ASP A 153 -12.70 -13.17 -2.52
N LEU A 154 -12.04 -12.80 -1.43
CA LEU A 154 -11.53 -13.74 -0.42
C LEU A 154 -12.59 -14.19 0.59
N LEU A 155 -13.74 -13.50 0.64
CA LEU A 155 -14.89 -13.94 1.45
C LEU A 155 -15.67 -15.01 0.70
N ASP A 156 -16.31 -15.91 1.46
CA ASP A 156 -17.31 -16.82 0.90
C ASP A 156 -18.40 -16.00 0.16
N GLY A 157 -18.85 -16.47 -1.00
CA GLY A 157 -19.83 -15.74 -1.82
C GLY A 157 -21.14 -15.38 -1.10
N SER A 158 -21.55 -16.16 -0.10
CA SER A 158 -22.71 -15.86 0.75
C SER A 158 -22.48 -14.77 1.79
N LYS A 159 -21.21 -14.43 2.07
CA LYS A 159 -20.78 -13.43 3.05
C LYS A 159 -20.26 -12.15 2.40
N ALA A 160 -19.94 -12.18 1.11
CA ALA A 160 -19.31 -11.07 0.39
C ALA A 160 -20.12 -9.76 0.42
N GLU A 161 -21.45 -9.84 0.40
CA GLU A 161 -22.33 -8.67 0.42
C GLU A 161 -22.69 -8.20 1.84
N THR A 162 -22.74 -9.13 2.79
CA THR A 162 -23.25 -8.88 4.16
C THR A 162 -22.14 -8.64 5.18
N THR A 163 -20.89 -8.94 4.84
CA THR A 163 -19.75 -8.70 5.73
C THR A 163 -19.30 -7.25 5.65
N ASP A 164 -19.26 -6.60 6.80
CA ASP A 164 -18.57 -5.32 6.97
C ASP A 164 -17.07 -5.55 6.86
N LEU A 165 -16.48 -4.99 5.80
CA LEU A 165 -15.03 -5.01 5.62
C LEU A 165 -14.36 -4.01 6.58
N PRO A 166 -13.19 -4.34 7.12
CA PRO A 166 -12.47 -3.43 8.00
C PRO A 166 -12.06 -2.16 7.23
N TRP A 167 -11.95 -1.04 7.95
CA TRP A 167 -11.34 0.15 7.38
C TRP A 167 -9.87 -0.12 7.04
N LEU A 168 -9.44 0.37 5.89
CA LEU A 168 -8.07 0.22 5.42
C LEU A 168 -7.28 1.46 5.84
N PRO A 169 -6.27 1.33 6.73
CA PRO A 169 -5.38 2.43 7.06
C PRO A 169 -4.46 2.75 5.88
N LEU A 170 -4.27 4.04 5.63
CA LEU A 170 -3.45 4.59 4.55
C LEU A 170 -2.53 5.66 5.12
N LEU A 171 -1.34 5.79 4.54
CA LEU A 171 -0.39 6.85 4.86
C LEU A 171 -0.01 7.62 3.60
N ILE A 172 0.12 8.93 3.73
CA ILE A 172 0.81 9.77 2.75
C ILE A 172 2.03 10.38 3.43
N ALA A 173 3.19 10.21 2.83
CA ALA A 173 4.41 10.93 3.20
C ALA A 173 4.70 11.99 2.15
N GLN A 174 4.59 13.27 2.52
CA GLN A 174 4.90 14.40 1.65
C GLN A 174 6.10 15.15 2.21
N GLY A 175 7.27 14.94 1.60
CA GLY A 175 8.53 15.41 2.18
C GLY A 175 8.65 15.00 3.65
N PRO A 176 8.80 15.94 4.61
CA PRO A 176 8.86 15.60 6.03
C PRO A 176 7.48 15.35 6.68
N GLN A 177 6.37 15.67 6.02
CA GLN A 177 5.02 15.61 6.59
C GLN A 177 4.36 14.25 6.36
N TRP A 178 3.66 13.75 7.38
CA TRP A 178 2.96 12.46 7.32
C TRP A 178 1.48 12.62 7.65
N TYR A 179 0.64 12.05 6.81
CA TYR A 179 -0.81 12.08 6.92
C TYR A 179 -1.35 10.66 7.06
N PHE A 180 -2.26 10.47 8.01
CA PHE A 180 -2.88 9.17 8.26
C PHE A 180 -4.36 9.24 7.89
N LEU A 181 -4.77 8.33 7.00
CA LEU A 181 -6.13 8.28 6.46
C LEU A 181 -6.73 6.89 6.67
N PHE A 182 -8.06 6.83 6.57
CA PHE A 182 -8.80 5.57 6.55
C PHE A 182 -9.70 5.54 5.32
N ALA A 183 -9.57 4.47 4.53
CA ALA A 183 -10.55 4.15 3.51
C ALA A 183 -11.61 3.21 4.11
N SER A 184 -12.87 3.48 3.80
CA SER A 184 -14.01 2.66 4.20
C SER A 184 -14.98 2.54 3.04
N ARG A 185 -15.68 1.41 2.93
CA ARG A 185 -16.74 1.24 1.94
C ARG A 185 -18.02 1.90 2.45
N SER A 186 -18.65 2.76 1.65
CA SER A 186 -20.02 3.22 1.94
C SER A 186 -21.02 2.09 1.63
N ALA A 187 -22.13 2.01 2.38
CA ALA A 187 -23.17 1.00 2.17
C ALA A 187 -23.81 1.03 0.75
N ALA A 188 -23.58 2.10 -0.02
CA ALA A 188 -24.10 2.28 -1.37
C ALA A 188 -23.23 1.64 -2.48
N GLY A 189 -22.12 0.99 -2.14
CA GLY A 189 -21.28 0.28 -3.11
C GLY A 189 -20.32 1.16 -3.92
N THR A 190 -20.27 2.46 -3.65
CA THR A 190 -19.24 3.36 -4.17
C THR A 190 -18.19 3.59 -3.09
N THR A 191 -16.94 3.24 -3.40
CA THR A 191 -15.74 3.72 -2.72
C THR A 191 -15.54 5.20 -2.99
#